data_AF-A0A2K2FZU1-F1
#
_entry.id   AF-A0A2K2FZU1-F1
#
_cell.length_a   1.000
_cell.length_b   1.000
_cell.length_c   1.000
_cell.angle_alpha   90.00
_cell.angle_beta   90.00
_cell.angle_gamma   90.00
#
_symmetry.space_group_name_H-M   'P 1'
#
loop_
_entity.id
_entity.type
_entity.pdbx_description
1 polymer ?
#
loop_
_entity_poly.entity_id
_entity_poly.type
_entity_poly.pdbx_seq_one_letter_code
_entity_poly.pdbx_strand_id
1 'polypeptide(L)'
;MAEELGIGHSRYAYFEDPKRFKKRELPLDLTRQIAAVLSRRGVEPADVMALAGLSDAEAEPEARAVEAARPAVTYFTVQAVMPSEAALAAMFETLLALIPAEASRAEAARILAQQLPVGFGAIGPAVIDAEMGATRPLGGHPPADAKDDRGQQPPSRN
;
A
#
# COMPACT_ATOMS: atom_id res chain seq x y z
N MET A 1 18.90 -4.06 13.90
CA MET A 1 18.29 -3.52 15.13
C MET A 1 18.98 -2.26 15.63
N ALA A 2 20.27 -2.29 16.00
CA ALA A 2 21.00 -1.10 16.50
C ALA A 2 20.88 0.13 15.57
N GLU A 3 21.10 -0.08 14.26
CA GLU A 3 20.97 0.96 13.24
C GLU A 3 19.54 1.50 13.11
N GLU A 4 18.53 0.63 13.15
CA GLU A 4 17.10 1.01 13.10
C GLU A 4 16.66 1.80 14.33
N LEU A 5 17.28 1.55 15.48
CA LEU A 5 17.10 2.31 16.72
C LEU A 5 17.87 3.64 16.72
N GLY A 6 18.74 3.88 15.74
CA GLY A 6 19.60 5.06 15.71
C GLY A 6 20.65 5.10 16.83
N ILE A 7 20.93 3.95 17.47
CA ILE A 7 21.94 3.85 18.53
C ILE A 7 23.17 3.10 18.03
N GLY A 8 24.35 3.53 18.47
CA GLY A 8 25.60 2.86 18.11
C GLY A 8 25.61 1.40 18.56
N HIS A 9 26.24 0.53 17.77
CA HIS A 9 26.27 -0.93 18.01
C HIS A 9 26.75 -1.29 19.42
N SER A 10 27.77 -0.60 19.95
CA SER A 10 28.29 -0.82 21.31
C SER A 10 27.24 -0.55 22.41
N ARG A 11 26.38 0.45 22.22
CA ARG A 11 25.32 0.78 23.17
C ARG A 11 24.20 -0.26 23.11
N TYR A 12 23.84 -0.71 21.92
CA TYR A 12 22.87 -1.78 21.76
C TYR A 12 23.37 -3.09 22.39
N ALA A 13 24.61 -3.49 22.09
CA ALA A 13 25.23 -4.70 22.64
C ALA A 13 25.34 -4.69 24.17
N TYR A 14 25.45 -3.51 24.79
CA TYR A 14 25.42 -3.39 26.25
C TYR A 14 24.10 -3.88 26.84
N PHE A 15 22.95 -3.53 26.22
CA PHE A 15 21.63 -3.93 26.71
C PHE A 15 21.29 -5.40 26.39
N GLU A 16 21.92 -5.99 25.38
CA GLU A 16 21.74 -7.42 25.07
C GLU A 16 22.60 -8.34 25.94
N ASP A 17 23.74 -7.88 26.45
CA ASP A 17 24.66 -8.70 27.23
C ASP A 17 24.19 -8.81 28.70
N PRO A 18 23.69 -9.97 29.16
CA PRO A 18 23.20 -10.15 30.52
C PRO A 18 24.30 -10.02 31.59
N LYS A 19 25.58 -10.13 31.19
CA LYS A 19 26.72 -9.92 32.09
C LYS A 19 27.00 -8.44 32.34
N ARG A 20 26.66 -7.58 31.37
CA ARG A 20 26.89 -6.13 31.43
C ARG A 20 25.66 -5.39 31.94
N PHE A 21 24.50 -5.64 31.33
CA PHE A 21 23.24 -5.07 31.77
C PHE A 21 22.54 -6.02 32.73
N LYS A 22 22.67 -5.71 34.03
CA LYS A 22 22.19 -6.57 35.12
C LYS A 22 20.77 -6.24 35.58
N LYS A 23 20.17 -5.17 35.05
CA LYS A 23 18.81 -4.79 35.40
C LYS A 23 17.83 -5.69 34.64
N ARG A 24 16.75 -6.07 35.30
CA ARG A 24 15.67 -6.87 34.69
C ARG A 24 14.86 -6.06 33.68
N GLU A 25 14.79 -4.74 33.88
CA GLU A 25 13.96 -3.82 33.12
C GLU A 25 14.83 -2.88 32.28
N LEU A 26 14.43 -2.68 31.03
CA LEU A 26 15.02 -1.74 30.10
C LEU A 26 14.58 -0.30 30.41
N PRO A 27 15.42 0.71 30.11
CA PRO A 27 15.00 2.10 30.17
C PRO A 27 13.79 2.37 29.26
N LEU A 28 12.78 3.07 29.77
CA LEU A 28 11.53 3.34 29.05
C LEU A 28 11.74 3.95 27.66
N ASP A 29 12.66 4.92 27.53
CA ASP A 29 12.93 5.55 26.22
C ASP A 29 13.52 4.57 25.20
N LEU A 30 14.33 3.61 25.64
CA LEU A 30 14.84 2.56 24.77
C LEU A 30 13.71 1.61 24.38
N THR A 31 12.84 1.26 25.33
CA THR A 31 11.67 0.41 25.08
C THR A 31 10.70 1.05 24.09
N ARG A 32 10.46 2.37 24.18
CA ARG A 32 9.68 3.13 23.17
C ARG A 32 10.29 3.05 21.77
N GLN A 33 11.61 3.19 21.66
CA GLN A 33 12.30 3.07 20.37
C GLN A 33 12.18 1.65 19.80
N ILE A 34 12.35 0.63 20.65
CA ILE A 34 12.17 -0.78 20.27
C ILE A 34 10.73 -1.03 19.82
N ALA A 35 9.74 -0.55 20.58
CA ALA A 35 8.32 -0.68 20.22
C ALA A 35 8.02 -0.02 18.87
N ALA A 36 8.55 1.17 18.60
CA ALA A 36 8.38 1.85 17.32
C ALA A 36 8.93 1.04 16.14
N VAL A 37 10.07 0.39 16.30
CA VAL A 37 10.69 -0.44 15.26
C VAL A 37 9.94 -1.77 15.08
N LEU A 38 9.66 -2.48 16.18
CA LEU A 38 9.04 -3.81 16.14
C LEU A 38 7.57 -3.75 15.72
N SER A 39 6.87 -2.66 16.03
CA SER A 39 5.49 -2.49 15.61
C SER A 39 5.34 -2.58 14.09
N ARG A 40 6.29 -2.03 13.32
CA ARG A 40 6.30 -2.11 11.85
C ARG A 40 6.35 -3.54 11.32
N ARG A 41 6.77 -4.48 12.16
CA ARG A 41 6.85 -5.93 11.88
C ARG A 41 5.67 -6.71 12.46
N GLY A 42 4.66 -6.03 13.00
CA GLY A 42 3.44 -6.63 13.55
C GLY A 42 3.50 -7.00 15.03
N VAL A 43 4.50 -6.53 15.78
CA VAL A 43 4.56 -6.73 17.24
C VAL A 43 3.76 -5.65 17.94
N GLU A 44 2.94 -6.02 18.91
CA GLU A 44 2.13 -5.05 19.65
C GLU A 44 3.00 -4.16 20.56
N PRO A 45 2.95 -2.81 20.47
CA PRO A 45 3.71 -1.93 21.36
C PRO A 45 3.49 -2.19 22.86
N ALA A 46 2.28 -2.53 23.30
CA ALA A 46 2.00 -2.86 24.70
C ALA A 46 2.81 -4.07 25.19
N ASP A 47 2.95 -5.12 24.37
CA ASP A 47 3.76 -6.29 24.69
C ASP A 47 5.24 -5.91 24.87
N VAL A 48 5.73 -4.94 24.11
CA VAL A 48 7.11 -4.45 24.22
C VAL A 48 7.30 -3.62 25.50
N MET A 49 6.28 -2.91 25.99
CA MET A 49 6.38 -2.12 27.23
C MET A 49 6.64 -2.98 28.47
N ALA A 50 6.29 -4.27 28.43
CA ALA A 50 6.66 -5.23 29.48
C ALA A 50 8.18 -5.31 29.70
N LEU A 51 9.01 -5.02 28.69
CA LEU A 51 10.47 -4.96 28.83
C LEU A 51 10.94 -3.84 29.75
N ALA A 52 10.16 -2.77 29.90
CA ALA A 52 10.41 -1.69 30.85
C ALA A 52 9.74 -1.94 32.22
N GLY A 53 9.10 -3.10 32.42
CA GLY A 53 8.42 -3.45 33.66
C GLY A 53 7.06 -2.81 33.85
N LEU A 54 6.48 -2.20 32.80
CA LEU A 54 5.16 -1.57 32.88
C LEU A 54 4.07 -2.64 32.98
N SER A 55 3.08 -2.38 33.81
CA SER A 55 1.82 -3.12 33.82
C SER A 55 0.94 -2.74 32.61
N ASP A 56 -0.05 -3.56 32.27
CA ASP A 56 -0.95 -3.30 31.13
C ASP A 56 -1.59 -1.91 31.18
N ALA A 57 -1.97 -1.46 32.38
CA ALA A 57 -2.57 -0.14 32.59
C ALA A 57 -1.59 1.02 32.31
N GLU A 58 -0.30 0.81 32.56
CA GLU A 58 0.77 1.79 32.30
C GLU A 58 1.29 1.69 30.86
N ALA A 59 1.22 0.50 30.26
CA ALA A 59 1.64 0.23 28.89
C ALA A 59 0.68 0.87 27.87
N GLU A 60 -0.62 0.85 28.13
CA GLU A 60 -1.67 1.39 27.23
C GLU A 60 -1.41 2.83 26.72
N PRO A 61 -1.13 3.85 27.57
CA PRO A 61 -0.85 5.20 27.08
C PRO A 61 0.44 5.27 26.25
N GLU A 62 1.45 4.48 26.60
CA GLU A 62 2.74 4.43 25.89
C GLU A 62 2.61 3.73 24.53
N ALA A 63 1.87 2.63 24.48
CA ALA A 63 1.54 1.90 23.26
C ALA A 63 0.79 2.81 22.28
N ARG A 64 -0.25 3.50 22.77
CA ARG A 64 -1.03 4.46 21.98
C ARG A 64 -0.17 5.59 21.41
N ALA A 65 0.80 6.10 22.19
CA ALA A 65 1.72 7.12 21.72
C ALA A 65 2.62 6.61 20.58
N VAL A 66 3.09 5.37 20.68
CA VAL A 66 3.89 4.72 19.62
C VAL A 66 3.06 4.47 18.36
N GLU A 67 1.81 4.03 18.50
CA GLU A 67 0.89 3.84 17.40
C GLU A 67 0.53 5.16 16.70
N ALA A 68 0.24 6.22 17.46
CA ALA A 68 -0.07 7.53 16.91
C ALA A 68 1.12 8.14 16.13
N ALA A 69 2.35 7.79 16.49
CA ALA A 69 3.56 8.19 15.78
C ALA A 69 3.84 7.35 14.50
N ARG A 70 3.07 6.29 14.25
CA ARG A 70 3.23 5.48 13.04
C ARG A 70 2.84 6.30 11.81
N PRO A 71 3.67 6.33 10.74
CA PRO A 71 3.27 6.95 9.48
C PRO A 71 2.00 6.28 8.96
N ALA A 72 0.97 7.07 8.63
CA ALA A 72 -0.23 6.56 7.98
C ALA A 72 0.14 6.07 6.57
N VAL A 73 0.29 4.75 6.42
CA VAL A 73 0.57 4.13 5.12
C VAL A 73 -0.75 3.64 4.54
N THR A 74 -1.16 4.26 3.43
CA THR A 74 -2.34 3.82 2.67
C THR A 74 -1.89 2.81 1.62
N TYR A 75 -2.26 1.54 1.83
CA TYR A 75 -2.12 0.50 0.81
C TYR A 75 -3.40 0.43 -0.01
N PHE A 76 -3.29 0.47 -1.34
CA PHE A 76 -4.40 0.23 -2.24
C PHE A 76 -3.95 -0.71 -3.36
N THR A 77 -4.82 -1.64 -3.75
CA THR A 77 -4.60 -2.57 -4.88
C THR A 77 -5.33 -2.01 -6.09
N VAL A 78 -4.60 -1.68 -7.15
CA VAL A 78 -5.20 -1.21 -8.42
C VAL A 78 -5.16 -2.33 -9.44
N GLN A 79 -6.33 -2.71 -9.95
CA GLN A 79 -6.45 -3.46 -11.20
C GLN A 79 -6.50 -2.43 -12.34
N ALA A 80 -5.33 -1.96 -12.78
CA ALA A 80 -5.24 -0.97 -13.85
C ALA A 80 -4.87 -1.65 -15.17
N VAL A 81 -5.60 -1.29 -16.23
CA VAL A 81 -5.07 -1.37 -17.58
C VAL A 81 -4.14 -0.18 -17.75
N MET A 82 -2.87 -0.43 -18.11
CA MET A 82 -1.90 0.64 -18.33
C MET A 82 -2.42 1.60 -19.41
N PRO A 83 -2.62 2.90 -19.12
CA PRO A 83 -2.97 3.87 -20.14
C PRO A 83 -1.82 4.00 -21.15
N SER A 84 -2.14 4.40 -22.38
CA SER A 84 -1.11 4.71 -23.38
C SER A 84 -0.26 5.90 -22.92
N GLU A 85 0.95 6.03 -23.47
CA GLU A 85 1.85 7.15 -23.20
C GLU A 85 1.16 8.51 -23.39
N ALA A 86 0.36 8.65 -24.44
CA ALA A 86 -0.41 9.88 -24.72
C ALA A 86 -1.44 10.18 -23.62
N ALA A 87 -2.12 9.17 -23.09
CA ALA A 87 -3.09 9.34 -22.00
C ALA A 87 -2.39 9.71 -20.68
N LEU A 88 -1.21 9.12 -20.41
CA LEU A 88 -0.39 9.48 -19.27
C LEU A 88 0.13 10.92 -19.38
N ALA A 89 0.62 11.33 -20.55
CA ALA A 89 1.09 12.69 -20.79
C ALA A 89 0.00 13.73 -20.55
N ALA A 90 -1.20 13.51 -21.07
CA ALA A 90 -2.35 14.41 -20.85
C ALA A 90 -2.77 14.48 -19.36
N MET A 91 -2.70 13.35 -18.63
CA MET A 91 -2.94 13.34 -17.19
C MET A 91 -1.89 14.16 -16.44
N PHE A 92 -0.60 14.00 -16.79
CA PHE A 92 0.47 14.79 -16.18
C PHE A 92 0.34 16.27 -16.50
N GLU A 93 -0.04 16.65 -17.72
CA GLU A 93 -0.33 18.05 -18.06
C GLU A 93 -1.45 18.63 -17.20
N THR A 94 -2.52 17.86 -16.96
CA THR A 94 -3.63 18.27 -16.08
C THR A 94 -3.16 18.45 -14.63
N LEU A 95 -2.33 17.53 -14.13
CA LEU A 95 -1.76 17.63 -12.78
C LEU A 95 -0.77 18.79 -12.65
N LEU A 96 -0.01 19.10 -13.70
CA LEU A 96 0.90 20.24 -13.73
C LEU A 96 0.15 21.57 -13.82
N ALA A 97 -1.01 21.61 -14.49
CA ALA A 97 -1.87 22.80 -14.55
C ALA A 97 -2.45 23.21 -13.19
N LEU A 98 -2.53 22.28 -12.23
CA LEU A 98 -2.96 22.55 -10.85
C LEU A 98 -1.85 23.16 -9.99
N ILE A 99 -0.61 23.22 -10.48
CA ILE A 99 0.53 23.79 -9.76
C ILE A 99 0.64 25.28 -10.09
N PRO A 100 0.64 26.18 -9.09
CA PRO A 100 0.90 27.59 -9.31
C PRO A 100 2.26 27.80 -10.00
N ALA A 101 2.35 28.73 -10.97
CA ALA A 101 3.57 28.96 -11.74
C ALA A 101 4.76 29.43 -10.88
N GLU A 102 4.45 30.00 -9.71
CA GLU A 102 5.40 30.53 -8.72
C GLU A 102 5.74 29.51 -7.62
N ALA A 103 5.15 28.32 -7.65
CA ALA A 103 5.36 27.32 -6.61
C ALA A 103 6.79 26.79 -6.65
N SER A 104 7.44 26.76 -5.48
CA SER A 104 8.73 26.12 -5.34
C SER A 104 8.65 24.62 -5.67
N ARG A 105 9.76 24.01 -6.12
CA ARG A 105 9.80 22.57 -6.46
C ARG A 105 9.33 21.67 -5.30
N ALA A 106 9.56 22.09 -4.06
CA ALA A 106 9.12 21.39 -2.86
C ALA A 106 7.60 21.51 -2.63
N GLU A 107 7.03 22.66 -2.96
CA GLU A 107 5.60 22.94 -2.83
C GLU A 107 4.80 22.25 -3.94
N ALA A 108 5.29 22.29 -5.18
CA ALA A 108 4.80 21.48 -6.29
C ALA A 108 4.76 19.98 -5.94
N ALA A 109 5.84 19.44 -5.35
CA ALA A 109 5.89 18.03 -4.94
C ALA A 109 4.86 17.70 -3.84
N ARG A 110 4.61 18.62 -2.89
CA ARG A 110 3.58 18.45 -1.86
C ARG A 110 2.17 18.46 -2.47
N ILE A 111 1.92 19.36 -3.41
CA ILE A 111 0.62 19.46 -4.11
C ILE A 111 0.38 18.16 -4.89
N LEU A 112 1.36 17.68 -5.65
CA LEU A 112 1.25 16.40 -6.37
C LEU A 112 1.03 15.21 -5.43
N ALA A 113 1.76 15.14 -4.31
CA ALA A 113 1.60 14.05 -3.34
C ALA A 113 0.19 14.00 -2.71
N GLN A 114 -0.47 15.15 -2.56
CA GLN A 114 -1.85 15.21 -2.08
C GLN A 114 -2.87 14.78 -3.14
N GLN A 115 -2.59 15.04 -4.42
CA GLN A 115 -3.49 14.73 -5.52
C GLN A 115 -3.34 13.29 -6.04
N LEU A 116 -2.19 12.65 -5.88
CA LEU A 116 -1.97 11.27 -6.36
C LEU A 116 -2.97 10.25 -5.78
N PRO A 117 -3.30 10.23 -4.48
CA PRO A 117 -4.33 9.34 -3.94
C PRO A 117 -5.71 9.51 -4.61
N VAL A 118 -6.05 10.75 -4.97
CA VAL A 118 -7.32 11.09 -5.65
C VAL A 118 -7.25 10.74 -7.13
N GLY A 119 -6.11 11.01 -7.79
CA GLY A 119 -5.87 10.73 -9.19
C GLY A 119 -5.91 9.23 -9.50
N PHE A 120 -5.35 8.38 -8.64
CA PHE A 120 -5.49 6.93 -8.78
C PHE A 120 -6.92 6.43 -8.48
N GLY A 121 -7.65 7.09 -7.59
CA GLY A 121 -9.06 6.76 -7.30
C GLY A 121 -10.03 7.13 -8.42
N ALA A 122 -9.71 8.15 -9.22
CA ALA A 122 -10.50 8.56 -10.39
C ALA A 122 -10.36 7.60 -11.58
N ILE A 123 -9.28 6.81 -11.63
CA ILE A 123 -9.12 5.65 -12.53
C ILE A 123 -9.82 4.43 -11.90
N GLY A 124 -11.02 4.62 -11.36
CA GLY A 124 -12.01 3.55 -11.23
C GLY A 124 -12.48 3.13 -12.63
N PRO A 125 -13.16 1.98 -12.80
CA PRO A 125 -13.38 1.38 -14.11
C PRO A 125 -14.19 2.32 -15.01
N ALA A 126 -13.51 3.05 -15.88
CA ALA A 126 -14.13 3.56 -17.09
C ALA A 126 -14.45 2.33 -17.93
N VAL A 127 -15.72 1.93 -17.94
CA VAL A 127 -16.27 1.15 -19.03
C VAL A 127 -16.11 2.03 -20.27
N ILE A 128 -15.07 1.77 -21.05
CA ILE A 128 -14.95 2.35 -22.38
C ILE A 128 -15.93 1.54 -23.23
N ASP A 129 -17.16 2.03 -23.37
CA ASP A 129 -18.05 1.55 -24.42
C ASP A 129 -17.38 1.86 -25.75
N ALA A 130 -16.75 0.84 -26.32
CA ALA A 130 -16.18 0.86 -27.66
C ALA A 130 -17.31 0.76 -28.70
N GLU A 131 -18.24 1.71 -28.69
CA GLU A 131 -19.28 1.83 -29.72
C GLU A 131 -19.27 3.23 -30.32
N MET A 132 -18.33 3.47 -31.25
CA MET A 132 -18.58 4.30 -32.42
C MET A 132 -17.41 4.22 -33.41
N GLY A 133 -17.63 3.55 -34.56
CA GLY A 133 -16.78 3.76 -35.72
C GLY A 133 -16.55 2.58 -36.67
N ALA A 134 -17.58 1.80 -37.04
CA ALA A 134 -17.48 0.98 -38.25
C ALA A 134 -18.84 0.76 -38.95
N THR A 135 -19.30 1.78 -39.67
CA THR A 135 -20.29 1.60 -40.74
C THR A 135 -19.62 1.00 -42.00
N ARG A 136 -20.09 -0.21 -42.36
CA ARG A 136 -20.00 -1.04 -43.61
C ARG A 136 -20.11 -0.26 -44.95
N PRO A 137 -19.98 -0.87 -46.19
CA PRO A 137 -20.09 -2.30 -46.62
C PRO A 137 -19.00 -2.72 -47.67
N LEU A 138 -18.86 -3.90 -48.29
CA LEU A 138 -19.74 -4.77 -49.13
C LEU A 138 -18.94 -6.04 -49.52
N GLY A 139 -19.59 -7.20 -49.71
CA GLY A 139 -18.94 -8.37 -50.36
C GLY A 139 -19.62 -9.74 -50.20
N GLY A 140 -20.77 -9.91 -50.86
CA GLY A 140 -21.44 -11.14 -51.34
C GLY A 140 -21.14 -12.56 -50.80
N HIS A 141 -22.17 -13.16 -50.18
CA HIS A 141 -22.83 -14.49 -50.40
C HIS A 141 -22.03 -15.79 -50.72
N PRO A 142 -22.61 -17.00 -50.54
CA PRO A 142 -23.75 -17.46 -49.71
C PRO A 142 -23.43 -18.79 -48.93
N PRO A 143 -24.38 -19.42 -48.21
CA PRO A 143 -24.10 -20.52 -47.27
C PRO A 143 -24.14 -21.90 -47.96
N ALA A 144 -23.47 -22.89 -47.37
CA ALA A 144 -23.58 -24.29 -47.76
C ALA A 144 -24.14 -25.12 -46.60
N ASP A 145 -25.28 -25.74 -46.86
CA ASP A 145 -26.06 -26.62 -46.00
C ASP A 145 -25.35 -27.93 -45.62
N ALA A 146 -25.69 -28.38 -44.39
CA ALA A 146 -26.04 -29.74 -43.95
C ALA A 146 -25.13 -30.97 -44.20
N LYS A 147 -24.77 -31.62 -43.08
CA LYS A 147 -25.09 -33.03 -42.69
C LYS A 147 -24.48 -33.30 -41.30
N ASP A 148 -25.27 -33.46 -40.24
CA ASP A 148 -25.93 -34.70 -39.80
C ASP A 148 -24.95 -35.85 -39.55
N ASP A 149 -24.60 -36.15 -38.30
CA ASP A 149 -24.99 -37.42 -37.66
C ASP A 149 -24.52 -37.58 -36.18
N ARG A 150 -25.48 -37.97 -35.35
CA ARG A 150 -25.42 -38.88 -34.17
C ARG A 150 -24.33 -38.76 -33.08
N GLY A 151 -24.80 -38.57 -31.84
CA GLY A 151 -24.04 -38.91 -30.62
C GLY A 151 -24.74 -38.56 -29.31
N GLN A 152 -25.93 -39.14 -29.08
CA GLN A 152 -26.70 -39.04 -27.83
C GLN A 152 -25.91 -39.53 -26.60
N GLN A 153 -26.04 -38.85 -25.46
CA GLN A 153 -25.75 -39.45 -24.14
C GLN A 153 -26.81 -38.98 -23.11
N PRO A 154 -27.58 -39.90 -22.50
CA PRO A 154 -28.64 -39.56 -21.55
C PRO A 154 -28.14 -39.48 -20.09
N PRO A 155 -28.87 -38.80 -19.18
CA PRO A 155 -28.51 -38.68 -17.78
C PRO A 155 -28.88 -39.93 -16.98
N SER A 156 -27.94 -40.46 -16.19
CA SER A 156 -28.18 -41.56 -15.23
C SER A 156 -28.59 -40.99 -13.87
N ARG A 157 -29.65 -41.57 -13.30
CA ARG A 157 -30.23 -41.26 -11.99
C ARG A 157 -30.20 -42.56 -11.18
N ASN A 158 -29.62 -42.52 -9.98
CA ASN A 158 -29.88 -43.44 -8.86
C ASN A 158 -29.66 -42.67 -7.57
#